data_AF-A0A6B3FZI4-F1
#
_entry.id   AF-A0A6B3FZI4-F1
#
_cell.length_a   1.000
_cell.length_b   1.000
_cell.length_c   1.000
_cell.angle_alpha   90.00
_cell.angle_beta   90.00
_cell.angle_gamma   90.00
#
_symmetry.space_group_name_H-M   'P 1'
#
loop_
_entity.id
_entity.type
_entity.pdbx_description
1 polymer ?
#
loop_
_entity_poly.entity_id
_entity_poly.type
_entity_poly.pdbx_seq_one_letter_code
_entity_poly.pdbx_strand_id
1 'polypeptide(L)'
;MNRIITSISLSLDGFFEGPDQDIDWHTVDEELHQHFNDYFRTMGGFVEGRVTYELMEEFWPTADQDPANEGVMAEFAGIWRDVP
;
A
#
# COMPACT_ATOMS: atom_id res chain seq x y z
N MET A 1 0.77 -24.43 1.53
CA MET A 1 1.59 -24.18 0.33
C MET A 1 1.64 -22.68 0.13
N ASN A 2 2.83 -22.09 0.15
CA ASN A 2 2.98 -20.64 0.05
C ASN A 2 2.71 -20.21 -1.39
N ARG A 3 2.10 -19.04 -1.57
CA ARG A 3 1.77 -18.47 -2.88
C ARG A 3 2.48 -17.14 -3.00
N ILE A 4 2.98 -16.86 -4.21
CA ILE A 4 3.41 -15.52 -4.60
C ILE A 4 2.20 -14.86 -5.23
N ILE A 5 1.85 -13.67 -4.76
CA ILE A 5 0.66 -12.93 -5.16
C ILE A 5 1.13 -11.57 -5.65
N THR A 6 0.64 -11.16 -6.81
CA THR A 6 0.82 -9.80 -7.33
C THR A 6 -0.50 -9.07 -7.18
N SER A 7 -0.50 -7.95 -6.47
CA SER A 7 -1.65 -7.07 -6.28
C SER A 7 -1.24 -5.67 -6.71
N ILE A 8 -1.86 -5.13 -7.75
CA ILE A 8 -1.52 -3.83 -8.32
C ILE A 8 -2.75 -3.18 -8.95
N SER A 9 -2.90 -1.87 -8.75
CA SER A 9 -3.88 -1.06 -9.46
C SER A 9 -3.35 -0.73 -10.85
N LEU A 10 -4.19 -0.89 -11.87
CA LEU A 10 -3.81 -0.66 -13.27
C LEU A 10 -4.90 0.13 -13.99
N SER A 11 -4.47 1.01 -14.88
CA SER A 11 -5.33 1.63 -15.87
C SER A 11 -5.85 0.57 -16.86
N LEU A 12 -6.91 0.91 -17.59
CA LEU A 12 -7.51 0.00 -18.56
C LEU A 12 -6.56 -0.37 -19.71
N ASP A 13 -5.63 0.52 -20.04
CA ASP A 13 -4.59 0.34 -21.06
C ASP A 13 -3.26 -0.21 -20.50
N GLY A 14 -3.21 -0.56 -19.20
CA GLY A 14 -2.17 -1.41 -18.64
C GLY A 14 -1.00 -0.69 -17.95
N PHE A 15 -1.21 0.53 -17.47
CA PHE A 15 -0.20 1.32 -16.75
C PHE A 15 -0.55 1.43 -15.25
N PHE A 16 0.45 1.41 -14.39
CA PHE A 16 0.27 1.54 -12.93
C PHE A 16 0.63 2.94 -12.40
N GLU A 17 1.30 3.76 -13.21
CA GLU A 17 1.68 5.14 -12.88
C GLU A 17 1.59 6.03 -14.14
N GLY A 18 1.44 7.33 -13.93
CA GLY A 18 1.47 8.33 -14.99
C GLY A 18 2.90 8.63 -15.48
N PRO A 19 3.05 9.39 -16.58
CA PRO A 19 4.36 9.70 -17.18
C PRO A 19 5.38 10.36 -16.23
N ASP A 20 4.91 11.04 -15.19
CA ASP A 20 5.71 11.75 -14.19
C ASP A 20 5.73 11.04 -12.82
N GLN A 21 5.56 9.71 -12.80
CA GLN A 21 5.47 8.87 -11.58
C GLN A 21 4.26 9.21 -10.68
N ASP A 22 3.22 9.78 -11.26
CA ASP A 22 2.01 10.17 -10.53
C ASP A 22 1.02 9.00 -10.39
N ILE A 23 0.40 8.93 -9.22
CA ILE A 23 -0.65 7.99 -8.85
C ILE A 23 -1.93 8.70 -8.40
N ASP A 24 -2.06 10.02 -8.60
CA ASP A 24 -3.21 10.85 -8.24
C ASP A 24 -4.56 10.34 -8.77
N TRP A 25 -4.54 9.64 -9.90
CA TRP A 25 -5.70 9.01 -10.52
C TRP A 25 -6.13 7.71 -9.83
N HIS A 26 -5.30 7.12 -8.95
CA HIS A 26 -5.70 6.00 -8.11
C HIS A 26 -6.76 6.47 -7.11
N THR A 27 -7.95 5.89 -7.20
CA THR A 27 -9.01 6.12 -6.21
C THR A 27 -9.03 4.97 -5.22
N VAL A 28 -8.48 5.19 -4.03
CA VAL A 28 -8.58 4.25 -2.90
C VAL A 28 -9.41 4.92 -1.82
N ASP A 29 -10.70 4.58 -1.80
CA ASP A 29 -11.60 5.03 -0.74
C ASP A 29 -11.43 4.19 0.54
N GLU A 30 -12.15 4.57 1.59
CA GLU A 30 -12.04 3.93 2.91
C GLU A 30 -12.44 2.44 2.87
N GLU A 31 -13.48 2.08 2.12
CA GLU A 31 -13.93 0.69 1.99
C GLU A 31 -12.87 -0.18 1.31
N LEU A 32 -12.32 0.30 0.19
CA LEU A 32 -11.27 -0.41 -0.53
C LEU A 32 -9.98 -0.50 0.29
N HIS A 33 -9.62 0.56 1.01
CA HIS A 33 -8.46 0.53 1.88
C HIS A 33 -8.64 -0.48 3.02
N GLN A 34 -9.82 -0.53 3.66
CA GLN A 34 -10.09 -1.54 4.68
C GLN A 34 -9.96 -2.96 4.13
N HIS A 35 -10.45 -3.20 2.90
CA HIS A 35 -10.28 -4.48 2.23
C HIS A 35 -8.79 -4.84 2.06
N PHE A 36 -7.96 -3.87 1.66
CA PHE A 36 -6.51 -4.07 1.56
C PHE A 36 -5.85 -4.32 2.92
N ASN A 37 -6.25 -3.61 3.98
CA ASN A 37 -5.75 -3.84 5.33
C ASN A 37 -6.03 -5.28 5.79
N ASP A 38 -7.27 -5.73 5.63
CA ASP A 38 -7.69 -7.08 5.97
C ASP A 38 -6.93 -8.14 5.16
N TYR A 39 -6.69 -7.86 3.87
CA TYR A 39 -5.96 -8.75 2.99
C TYR A 39 -4.46 -8.81 3.32
N PHE A 40 -3.79 -7.67 3.43
CA PHE A 40 -2.35 -7.57 3.62
C PHE A 40 -1.90 -8.02 5.00
N ARG A 41 -2.73 -7.88 6.04
CA ARG A 41 -2.48 -8.45 7.37
C ARG A 41 -2.31 -9.97 7.35
N THR A 42 -2.82 -10.66 6.33
CA THR A 42 -2.67 -12.12 6.19
C THR A 42 -1.39 -12.54 5.44
N MET A 43 -0.62 -11.59 4.92
CA MET A 43 0.58 -11.87 4.14
C MET A 43 1.76 -12.23 5.02
N GLY A 44 2.69 -13.01 4.46
CA GLY A 44 3.93 -13.38 5.13
C GLY A 44 5.10 -12.42 4.89
N GLY A 45 4.92 -11.45 3.99
CA GLY A 45 5.91 -10.42 3.67
C GLY A 45 5.61 -9.69 2.36
N PHE A 46 6.21 -8.52 2.18
CA PHE A 46 6.14 -7.73 0.94
C PHE A 46 7.42 -7.90 0.12
N VAL A 47 7.28 -7.91 -1.21
CA VAL A 47 8.41 -7.96 -2.14
C VAL A 47 8.24 -6.84 -3.14
N GLU A 48 9.11 -5.84 -3.03
CA GLU A 48 9.00 -4.60 -3.78
C GLU A 48 10.29 -4.29 -4.55
N GLY A 49 10.15 -3.59 -5.68
CA GLY A 49 11.29 -2.98 -6.34
C GLY A 49 11.80 -1.79 -5.53
N ARG A 50 13.08 -1.42 -5.72
CA ARG A 50 13.74 -0.33 -4.96
C ARG A 50 12.90 0.96 -4.86
N VAL A 51 12.35 1.43 -5.98
CA VAL A 51 11.61 2.70 -6.03
C VAL A 51 10.35 2.64 -5.18
N THR A 52 9.54 1.58 -5.31
CA THR A 52 8.35 1.38 -4.49
C THR A 52 8.70 1.26 -3.02
N TYR A 53 9.73 0.47 -2.69
CA TYR A 53 10.19 0.31 -1.31
C TYR A 53 10.58 1.65 -0.67
N GLU A 54 11.36 2.47 -1.38
CA GLU A 54 11.78 3.78 -0.88
C GLU A 54 10.58 4.71 -0.61
N LEU A 55 9.57 4.72 -1.49
CA LEU A 55 8.34 5.50 -1.31
C LEU A 55 7.50 5.01 -0.12
N MET A 56 7.35 3.70 0.01
CA MET A 56 6.57 3.09 1.10
C MET A 56 7.25 3.33 2.45
N GLU A 57 8.58 3.14 2.51
CA GLU A 57 9.38 3.32 3.73
C GLU A 57 9.52 4.79 4.14
N GLU A 58 9.42 5.74 3.21
CA GLU A 58 9.41 7.17 3.54
C GLU A 58 8.15 7.59 4.31
N PHE A 59 7.00 6.97 4.03
CA PHE A 59 5.72 7.40 4.56
C PHE A 59 5.18 6.48 5.68
N TRP A 60 5.07 5.18 5.42
CA TRP A 60 4.28 4.26 6.25
C TRP A 60 4.83 3.97 7.65
N PRO A 61 6.16 3.87 7.89
CA PRO A 61 6.67 3.56 9.22
C PRO A 61 6.24 4.55 10.31
N THR A 62 5.86 5.78 9.94
CA THR A 62 5.46 6.84 10.87
C THR A 62 4.11 7.49 10.52
N ALA A 63 3.37 6.97 9.53
CA ALA A 63 2.16 7.62 9.05
C ALA A 63 1.09 7.83 10.14
N ASP A 64 0.98 6.89 11.09
CA ASP A 64 0.08 6.93 12.24
C ASP A 64 0.48 7.91 13.35
N GLN A 65 1.64 8.57 13.23
CA GLN A 65 2.05 9.64 14.15
C GLN A 65 1.42 10.99 13.81
N ASP A 66 0.95 11.16 12.57
CA ASP A 66 0.19 12.33 12.15
C ASP A 66 -1.30 12.13 12.47
N PRO A 67 -1.91 12.95 13.35
CA PRO A 67 -3.34 12.88 13.64
C PRO A 67 -4.25 13.11 12.43
N ALA A 68 -3.73 13.58 11.28
CA ALA A 68 -4.51 13.64 10.04
C ALA A 68 -4.73 12.26 9.39
N ASN A 69 -3.87 11.27 9.71
CA ASN A 69 -3.89 9.94 9.11
C ASN A 69 -4.60 8.93 10.03
N GLU A 70 -5.88 9.16 10.34
CA GLU A 70 -6.67 8.28 11.21
C GLU A 70 -7.25 7.06 10.45
N GLY A 71 -7.89 6.16 11.19
CA GLY A 71 -8.63 5.02 10.62
C GLY A 71 -7.75 4.07 9.81
N VAL A 72 -8.18 3.79 8.58
CA VAL A 72 -7.52 2.85 7.66
C VAL A 72 -6.05 3.19 7.38
N MET A 73 -5.68 4.47 7.39
CA MET A 73 -4.29 4.92 7.19
C MET A 73 -3.39 4.54 8.37
N ALA A 74 -3.80 4.88 9.59
CA ALA A 74 -3.07 4.49 10.79
C ALA A 74 -2.98 2.97 10.96
N GLU A 75 -4.04 2.25 10.59
CA GLU A 75 -4.06 0.79 10.62
C GLU A 75 -3.03 0.20 9.64
N PHE A 76 -2.95 0.71 8.42
CA PHE A 76 -1.98 0.23 7.44
C PHE A 76 -0.54 0.50 7.86
N ALA A 77 -0.25 1.63 8.51
CA ALA A 77 1.07 1.90 9.09
C ALA A 77 1.51 0.81 10.09
N GLY A 78 0.56 0.30 10.89
CA GLY A 78 0.79 -0.85 11.77
C GLY A 78 1.09 -2.12 11.00
N ILE A 79 0.28 -2.42 9.97
CA ILE A 79 0.48 -3.59 9.10
C ILE A 79 1.85 -3.56 8.43
N TRP A 80 2.26 -2.40 7.89
CA TRP A 80 3.56 -2.23 7.24
C TRP A 80 4.72 -2.59 8.16
N ARG A 81 4.66 -2.20 9.44
CA ARG A 81 5.73 -2.51 10.40
C ARG A 81 5.72 -3.97 10.87
N ASP A 82 4.56 -4.61 10.88
CA ASP A 82 4.41 -5.99 11.37
C ASP A 82 4.67 -7.04 10.27
N VAL A 83 4.48 -6.69 8.99
CA VAL A 83 4.70 -7.56 7.84
C VAL A 83 6.09 -7.29 7.24
N PRO A 84 6.99 -8.29 7.19
CA PRO A 84 8.38 -8.08 6.82
C PRO A 84 8.65 -7.94 5.32
#